data_AF-A0A969G8E6-F1
#
_entry.id   AF-A0A969G8E6-F1
#
_cell.length_a   1.000
_cell.length_b   1.000
_cell.length_c   1.000
_cell.angle_alpha   90.00
_cell.angle_beta   90.00
_cell.angle_gamma   90.00
#
_symmetry.space_group_name_H-M   'P 1'
#
loop_
_entity.id
_entity.type
_entity.pdbx_description
1 polymer ?
#
loop_
_entity_poly.entity_id
_entity_poly.type
_entity_poly.pdbx_seq_one_letter_code
_entity_poly.pdbx_strand_id
1 'polypeptide(L)'
;MHQIFGIRHHGPGSAKSLKKALEIYQPDVLLVEGPPDAEKAIKHIVEGDLKPPVAILTYNQRICDKRLIFRLPNFRQNGWR
;
A
#
# COMPACT_ATOMS: atom_id res chain seq x y z
N MET A 1 10.01 2.64 18.22
CA MET A 1 10.76 3.32 17.13
C MET A 1 10.02 3.06 15.82
N HIS A 2 9.92 4.03 14.92
CA HIS A 2 9.30 3.86 13.61
C HIS A 2 10.39 3.75 12.53
N GLN A 3 10.21 2.86 11.54
CA GLN A 3 11.10 2.69 10.41
C GLN A 3 10.46 3.25 9.14
N ILE A 4 11.20 4.06 8.38
CA ILE A 4 10.72 4.65 7.13
C ILE A 4 11.30 3.88 5.95
N PHE A 5 10.43 3.44 5.03
CA PHE A 5 10.82 2.79 3.77
C PHE A 5 10.55 3.72 2.59
N GLY A 6 11.56 4.49 2.17
CA GLY A 6 11.42 5.42 1.04
C GLY A 6 11.28 4.70 -0.31
N ILE A 7 10.14 4.87 -0.99
CA ILE A 7 9.88 4.29 -2.31
C ILE A 7 9.88 5.39 -3.37
N ARG A 8 10.92 5.43 -4.23
CA ARG A 8 11.02 6.42 -5.33
C ARG A 8 10.44 5.94 -6.66
N HIS A 9 10.17 4.64 -6.77
CA HIS A 9 9.57 4.03 -7.95
C HIS A 9 8.61 2.94 -7.50
N HIS A 10 7.33 3.08 -7.83
CA HIS A 10 6.29 2.10 -7.49
C HIS A 10 6.24 0.95 -8.51
N GLY A 11 7.35 0.22 -8.64
CA GLY A 11 7.50 -0.91 -9.55
C GLY A 11 7.60 -2.27 -8.84
N PRO A 12 7.62 -3.37 -9.60
CA PRO A 12 7.70 -4.73 -9.05
C PRO A 12 9.00 -4.99 -8.25
N GLY A 13 10.11 -4.33 -8.60
CA GLY A 13 11.36 -4.41 -7.86
C GLY A 13 11.23 -3.84 -6.43
N SER A 14 10.69 -2.63 -6.31
CA SER A 14 10.46 -1.97 -5.03
C SER A 14 9.48 -2.77 -4.15
N ALA A 15 8.42 -3.33 -4.74
CA ALA A 15 7.47 -4.17 -4.01
C ALA A 15 8.14 -5.44 -3.44
N LYS A 16 9.02 -6.11 -4.21
CA LYS A 16 9.79 -7.27 -3.73
C LYS A 16 10.75 -6.89 -2.60
N SER A 17 11.44 -5.76 -2.72
CA SER A 17 12.37 -5.27 -1.70
C SER A 17 11.65 -4.91 -0.40
N LEU A 18 10.54 -4.17 -0.49
CA LEU A 18 9.72 -3.79 0.65
C LEU A 18 9.14 -5.03 1.36
N LYS A 19 8.67 -6.05 0.62
CA LYS A 19 8.19 -7.31 1.20
C LYS A 19 9.26 -7.96 2.09
N LYS A 20 10.49 -8.10 1.58
CA LYS A 20 11.61 -8.68 2.35
C LYS A 20 11.93 -7.86 3.59
N ALA A 21 11.90 -6.53 3.48
CA ALA A 21 12.16 -5.66 4.61
C ALA A 21 11.08 -5.77 5.70
N LEU A 22 9.81 -5.87 5.31
CA LEU A 22 8.69 -6.05 6.24
C LEU A 22 8.68 -7.45 6.90
N GLU A 23 9.11 -8.49 6.19
CA GLU A 23 9.27 -9.84 6.77
C GLU A 23 10.30 -9.87 7.92
N ILE A 24 11.34 -9.02 7.84
CA ILE A 24 12.38 -8.88 8.87
C ILE A 24 11.90 -7.94 9.99
N TYR A 25 11.30 -6.81 9.63
CA TYR A 25 10.92 -5.78 10.60
C TYR A 25 9.65 -6.13 11.41
N GLN A 26 8.74 -6.92 10.85
CA GLN A 26 7.49 -7.38 11.45
C GLN A 26 6.70 -6.28 12.21
N PRO A 27 6.33 -5.17 11.54
CA PRO A 27 5.54 -4.15 12.21
C PRO A 27 4.11 -4.62 12.46
N ASP A 28 3.55 -4.23 13.61
CA ASP A 28 2.13 -4.43 13.91
C ASP A 28 1.22 -3.55 13.03
N VAL A 29 1.74 -2.38 12.62
CA VAL A 29 0.99 -1.38 11.85
C VAL A 29 1.85 -0.84 10.71
N LEU A 30 1.26 -0.74 9.52
CA LEU A 30 1.87 -0.11 8.35
C LEU A 30 1.14 1.19 8.02
N LEU A 31 1.86 2.32 8.10
CA LEU A 31 1.38 3.60 7.58
C LEU A 31 1.85 3.76 6.13
N VAL A 32 0.93 4.00 5.21
CA VAL A 32 1.23 4.20 3.79
C VAL A 32 0.75 5.58 3.37
N GLU A 33 1.67 6.40 2.85
CA GLU A 33 1.32 7.68 2.24
C GLU A 33 0.58 7.42 0.91
N GLY A 34 -0.60 8.02 0.78
CA GLY A 34 -1.39 8.00 -0.45
C GLY A 34 -1.55 9.41 -1.02
N PRO A 35 -1.90 9.56 -2.31
CA PRO A 35 -2.26 10.85 -2.87
C PRO A 35 -3.51 11.40 -2.15
N PRO A 36 -3.63 12.74 -2.05
CA PRO A 36 -4.78 13.37 -1.38
C PRO A 36 -6.12 12.95 -2.02
N ASP A 37 -6.13 12.75 -3.33
CA ASP A 37 -7.33 12.36 -4.08
C ASP A 37 -7.80 10.91 -3.78
N ALA A 38 -6.96 10.07 -3.14
CA ALA A 38 -7.34 8.71 -2.79
C ALA A 38 -8.23 8.61 -1.54
N GLU A 39 -8.35 9.67 -0.72
CA GLU A 39 -9.05 9.60 0.56
C GLU A 39 -10.49 9.10 0.45
N LYS A 40 -11.23 9.60 -0.56
CA LYS A 40 -12.60 9.14 -0.82
C LYS A 40 -12.66 7.67 -1.23
N ALA A 41 -11.64 7.18 -1.93
CA ALA A 41 -11.56 5.79 -2.39
C ALA A 41 -11.23 4.81 -1.24
N ILE A 42 -10.55 5.27 -0.19
CA ILE A 42 -10.18 4.43 0.97
C ILE A 42 -11.43 3.84 1.64
N LYS A 43 -12.53 4.60 1.75
CA LYS A 43 -13.78 4.12 2.35
C LYS A 43 -14.27 2.84 1.68
N HIS A 44 -14.21 2.78 0.35
CA HIS A 44 -14.63 1.59 -0.40
C HIS A 44 -13.71 0.38 -0.20
N ILE A 45 -12.43 0.59 0.13
CA ILE A 45 -11.50 -0.50 0.46
C ILE A 45 -11.81 -1.09 1.84
N VAL A 46 -12.26 -0.26 2.78
CA VAL A 46 -12.56 -0.67 4.16
C VAL A 46 -13.97 -1.26 4.29
N GLU A 47 -14.95 -0.68 3.61
CA GLU A 47 -16.37 -1.01 3.77
C GLU A 47 -16.86 -2.09 2.79
N GLY A 48 -16.14 -2.36 1.70
CA GLY A 48 -16.60 -3.23 0.62
C GLY A 48 -15.99 -4.64 0.63
N ASP A 49 -16.67 -5.56 -0.07
CA ASP A 49 -16.23 -6.95 -0.39
C ASP A 49 -14.91 -7.05 -1.20
N LEU A 50 -14.15 -5.96 -1.29
CA LEU A 50 -12.89 -5.90 -2.02
C LEU A 50 -11.83 -6.73 -1.30
N LYS A 51 -11.50 -7.89 -1.88
CA LYS A 51 -10.43 -8.75 -1.43
C LYS A 51 -9.10 -8.29 -2.03
N PRO A 52 -8.06 -8.07 -1.21
CA PRO A 52 -6.73 -7.76 -1.73
C PRO A 52 -6.20 -8.80 -2.75
N PRO A 53 -5.37 -8.39 -3.72
CA PRO A 53 -4.80 -7.05 -3.89
C PRO A 53 -5.75 -6.06 -4.57
N VAL A 54 -5.83 -4.83 -4.04
CA VAL A 54 -6.62 -3.73 -4.61
C VAL A 54 -5.70 -2.65 -5.19
N ALA A 55 -6.18 -1.88 -6.16
CA ALA A 55 -5.43 -0.75 -6.70
C ALA A 55 -6.32 0.49 -6.71
N ILE A 56 -5.75 1.64 -6.33
CA ILE A 56 -6.40 2.94 -6.46
C ILE A 56 -5.85 3.60 -7.73
N LEU A 57 -6.73 3.84 -8.68
CA LEU A 57 -6.45 4.66 -9.84
C LEU A 57 -6.73 6.12 -9.49
N THR A 58 -5.69 6.95 -9.46
CA THR A 58 -5.82 8.39 -9.31
C THR A 58 -5.55 9.09 -10.63
N TYR A 59 -6.38 10.05 -10.99
CA TYR A 59 -6.17 10.89 -12.18
C TYR A 59 -5.63 12.25 -11.76
N ASN A 60 -4.44 12.60 -12.23
CA ASN A 60 -3.85 13.91 -12.02
C ASN A 60 -3.69 14.61 -13.39
N GLN A 61 -4.43 15.69 -13.60
CA GLN A 61 -4.44 16.44 -14.88
C GLN A 61 -3.07 17.04 -15.25
N ARG A 62 -2.15 17.21 -14.28
CA ARG A 62 -0.81 17.78 -14.51
C ARG A 62 0.27 16.72 -14.68
N ILE A 63 0.00 15.46 -14.33
CA ILE A 63 0.94 14.33 -14.42
C ILE A 63 0.12 13.10 -14.83
N CYS A 64 0.10 12.80 -16.13
CA CYS A 64 -0.35 11.49 -16.61
C CYS A 64 0.58 10.42 -16.02
N ASP A 65 0.03 9.31 -15.52
CA ASP A 65 0.74 8.13 -14.98
C ASP A 65 1.18 8.13 -13.50
N LYS A 66 0.23 8.28 -12.57
CA LYS A 66 0.39 7.71 -11.22
C LYS A 66 -0.73 6.70 -10.91
N ARG A 67 -0.37 5.42 -10.93
CA ARG A 67 -1.20 4.31 -10.42
C ARG A 67 -0.68 3.94 -9.04
N LEU A 68 -1.54 3.94 -8.03
CA LEU A 68 -1.17 3.47 -6.70
C LEU A 68 -1.76 2.07 -6.49
N ILE A 69 -0.89 1.06 -6.53
CA ILE A 69 -1.31 -0.33 -6.29
C ILE A 69 -1.10 -0.62 -4.80
N PHE A 70 -2.20 -0.74 -4.06
CA PHE A 70 -2.17 -1.22 -2.68
C PHE A 70 -2.30 -2.74 -2.67
N ARG A 71 -1.17 -3.42 -2.79
CA ARG A 71 -1.12 -4.81 -2.33
C ARG A 71 -1.15 -4.78 -0.81
N LEU A 72 -2.35 -4.71 -0.23
CA LEU A 72 -2.55 -5.09 1.16
C LEU A 72 -2.21 -6.58 1.22
N PRO A 73 -1.16 -7.00 1.93
CA PRO A 73 -1.07 -8.40 2.33
C PRO A 73 -2.33 -8.73 3.13
N ASN A 74 -2.68 -10.00 3.24
CA ASN A 74 -3.51 -10.44 4.35
C ASN A 74 -2.73 -10.16 5.64
N PHE A 75 -2.76 -8.91 6.11
CA PHE A 75 -2.24 -8.49 7.41
C PHE A 75 -3.19 -9.13 8.41
N ARG A 76 -2.81 -10.33 8.81
CA ARG A 76 -3.67 -11.24 9.55
C ARG A 76 -3.90 -10.64 10.94
N GLN A 77 -5.16 -10.35 11.24
CA GLN A 77 -5.67 -10.48 12.60
C GLN A 77 -5.23 -11.87 13.09
N ASN A 78 -4.25 -11.94 13.99
CA ASN A 78 -3.71 -13.17 14.62
C ASN A 78 -2.51 -13.85 13.94
N GLY A 79 -1.42 -13.10 13.74
CA GLY A 79 -0.06 -13.65 13.73
C GLY A 79 0.43 -14.14 12.38
N TRP A 80 1.65 -13.73 12.04
CA TRP A 80 2.35 -14.07 10.81
C TRP A 80 2.66 -15.58 10.75
N ARG A 81 1.74 -16.33 10.12
CA ARG A 81 1.99 -17.65 9.54
C ARG A 81 1.33 -17.70 8.17
#